data_AF-A0A1I7SCV2-F1
#
_entry.id   AF-A0A1I7SCV2-F1
#
_cell.length_a   1.000
_cell.length_b   1.000
_cell.length_c   1.000
_cell.angle_alpha   90.00
_cell.angle_beta   90.00
_cell.angle_gamma   90.00
#
_symmetry.space_group_name_H-M   'P 1'
#
loop_
_entity.id
_entity.type
_entity.pdbx_description
1 polymer ?
#
loop_
_entity_poly.entity_id
_entity_poly.type
_entity_poly.pdbx_seq_one_letter_code
_entity_poly.pdbx_strand_id
1 'polypeptide(L)'
;MQICLIFVIILYCIREINGYSCRSCAAPVLAEEWATTGLPTRPDGNLTAFFDEHCDQDSSSTGKCETNIGCFEGAFAISDQYAFVRGCLEQFIDGYEDLRSALTPSCNYAKSPKSVYVQKKHIESPYVGYSICTTDDCNHFITREHATQEVWGQANGVITCQRKDNVRCVECKYYDGYGHCWWDTRDYCSGAYCTKNIGSLNGRRYEIRGCSGIRPLNADYCYTFEDQHDIDFLGAQISFKNEGTQCVCEGGTCNGSRRESINFLMGISMILLISWLVM
;
A
#
# COMPACT_ATOMS: atom_id res chain seq x y z
N MET A 1 11.32 -35.06 -34.76
CA MET A 1 11.20 -34.83 -33.31
C MET A 1 12.00 -33.63 -32.80
N GLN A 2 13.23 -33.43 -33.27
CA GLN A 2 14.12 -32.32 -32.86
C GLN A 2 13.60 -30.91 -33.24
N ILE A 3 12.89 -30.78 -34.37
CA ILE A 3 12.30 -29.51 -34.83
C ILE A 3 11.13 -29.06 -33.93
N CYS A 4 10.33 -29.99 -33.40
CA CYS A 4 9.26 -29.64 -32.44
C CYS A 4 9.83 -29.14 -31.12
N LEU A 5 10.95 -29.71 -30.65
CA LEU A 5 11.58 -29.31 -29.38
C LEU A 5 12.14 -27.88 -29.47
N ILE A 6 12.75 -27.53 -30.62
CA ILE A 6 13.24 -26.17 -30.89
C ILE A 6 12.07 -25.19 -30.98
N PHE A 7 10.95 -25.56 -31.60
CA PHE A 7 9.75 -24.69 -31.65
C PHE A 7 9.12 -24.48 -30.28
N VAL A 8 9.12 -25.49 -29.40
CA VAL A 8 8.65 -25.35 -28.01
C VAL A 8 9.60 -24.49 -27.18
N ILE A 9 10.92 -24.63 -27.33
CA ILE A 9 11.91 -23.77 -26.66
C ILE A 9 11.80 -22.34 -27.17
N ILE A 10 11.65 -22.14 -28.48
CA ILE A 10 11.45 -20.82 -29.08
C ILE A 10 10.11 -20.22 -28.63
N LEU A 11 9.01 -20.97 -28.57
CA LEU A 11 7.73 -20.49 -28.01
C LEU A 11 7.82 -20.19 -26.50
N TYR A 12 8.64 -20.93 -25.76
CA TYR A 12 8.91 -20.68 -24.33
C TYR A 12 9.82 -19.45 -24.14
N CYS A 13 10.74 -19.18 -25.07
CA CYS A 13 11.60 -18.00 -25.07
C CYS A 13 10.93 -16.75 -25.69
N ILE A 14 9.94 -16.90 -26.57
CA ILE A 14 9.04 -15.83 -27.06
C ILE A 14 7.84 -15.68 -26.13
N ARG A 15 7.93 -16.14 -24.87
CA ARG A 15 7.19 -15.45 -23.81
C ARG A 15 7.85 -14.07 -23.66
N GLU A 16 7.62 -13.22 -24.66
CA GLU A 16 8.03 -11.85 -24.69
C GLU A 16 7.55 -11.23 -23.39
N ILE A 17 8.50 -10.56 -22.74
CA ILE A 17 8.30 -9.65 -21.62
C ILE A 17 7.50 -8.46 -22.18
N ASN A 18 6.24 -8.75 -22.50
CA ASN A 18 5.16 -7.80 -22.74
C ASN A 18 4.72 -7.39 -21.36
N GLY A 19 5.55 -6.60 -20.68
CA GLY A 19 5.25 -5.97 -19.41
C GLY A 19 5.44 -4.48 -19.61
N TYR A 20 4.64 -3.68 -18.89
CA TYR A 20 4.83 -2.24 -18.90
C TYR A 20 6.23 -1.88 -18.40
N SER A 21 6.79 -0.81 -18.94
CA SER A 21 8.01 -0.22 -18.40
C SER A 21 7.60 0.75 -17.29
N CYS A 22 7.98 0.50 -16.04
CA CYS A 22 7.64 1.38 -14.92
C CYS A 22 8.90 1.90 -14.25
N ARG A 23 8.82 3.10 -13.68
CA ARG A 23 9.85 3.56 -12.76
C ARG A 23 9.75 2.83 -11.45
N SER A 24 10.90 2.48 -10.88
CA SER A 24 10.97 1.72 -9.65
C SER A 24 11.88 2.45 -8.65
N CYS A 25 11.29 2.92 -7.55
CA CYS A 25 12.01 3.50 -6.43
C CYS A 25 11.11 3.60 -5.19
N ALA A 26 11.71 3.78 -4.02
CA ALA A 26 11.03 4.17 -2.78
C ALA A 26 11.89 5.17 -2.01
N ALA A 27 11.26 6.08 -1.27
CA ALA A 27 11.98 6.95 -0.34
C ALA A 27 12.60 6.10 0.81
N PRO A 28 13.84 6.39 1.28
CA PRO A 28 14.54 5.55 2.26
C PRO A 28 13.78 5.30 3.56
N VAL A 29 12.98 6.26 4.03
CA VAL A 29 12.14 6.11 5.24
C VAL A 29 11.16 4.94 5.14
N LEU A 30 10.77 4.53 3.94
CA LEU A 30 9.87 3.40 3.70
C LEU A 30 10.53 2.04 3.94
N ALA A 31 11.85 1.97 4.09
CA ALA A 31 12.53 0.72 4.42
C ALA A 31 12.07 0.16 5.78
N GLU A 32 11.85 1.06 6.75
CA GLU A 32 11.43 0.73 8.11
C GLU A 32 9.93 0.99 8.34
N GLU A 33 9.32 1.88 7.56
CA GLU A 33 7.92 2.29 7.74
C GLU A 33 6.98 1.79 6.62
N TRP A 34 7.32 0.71 5.92
CA TRP A 34 6.56 0.22 4.77
C TRP A 34 5.06 0.05 5.03
N ALA A 35 4.69 -0.47 6.20
CA ALA A 35 3.29 -0.69 6.60
C ALA A 35 2.43 0.59 6.56
N THR A 36 3.05 1.76 6.69
CA THR A 36 2.36 3.06 6.60
C THR A 36 1.87 3.39 5.19
N THR A 37 2.40 2.72 4.16
CA THR A 37 1.91 2.84 2.78
C THR A 37 0.56 2.15 2.59
N GLY A 38 0.28 1.13 3.41
CA GLY A 38 -0.84 0.23 3.19
C GLY A 38 -0.63 -0.75 2.02
N LEU A 39 0.52 -0.75 1.34
CA LEU A 39 0.85 -1.73 0.32
C LEU A 39 1.20 -3.08 0.97
N PRO A 40 0.61 -4.21 0.53
CA PRO A 40 0.84 -5.52 1.13
C PRO A 40 2.29 -5.97 1.17
N THR A 41 3.02 -5.76 0.08
CA THR A 41 4.35 -6.34 -0.10
C THR A 41 5.38 -5.23 -0.27
N ARG A 42 6.45 -5.31 0.52
CA ARG A 42 7.66 -4.51 0.30
C ARG A 42 8.51 -5.25 -0.73
N PRO A 43 9.01 -4.61 -1.79
CA PRO A 43 9.90 -5.29 -2.72
C PRO A 43 11.17 -5.77 -2.02
N ASP A 44 11.44 -7.07 -2.06
CA ASP A 44 12.58 -7.73 -1.40
C ASP A 44 13.90 -7.68 -2.21
N GLY A 45 13.91 -6.95 -3.34
CA GLY A 45 15.07 -6.80 -4.20
C GLY A 45 16.20 -5.99 -3.55
N ASN A 46 17.39 -5.97 -4.18
CA ASN A 46 18.61 -5.28 -3.69
C ASN A 46 18.29 -3.87 -3.15
N LEU A 47 18.11 -3.79 -1.83
CA LEU A 47 17.46 -2.68 -1.11
C LEU A 47 18.17 -1.36 -1.39
N THR A 48 19.49 -1.40 -1.60
CA THR A 48 20.31 -0.20 -1.81
C THR A 48 20.02 0.56 -3.10
N ALA A 49 19.53 -0.11 -4.14
CA ALA A 49 19.22 0.55 -5.42
C ALA A 49 17.75 0.98 -5.54
N PHE A 50 16.84 0.32 -4.80
CA PHE A 50 15.42 0.65 -4.81
C PHE A 50 15.09 1.83 -3.89
N PHE A 51 15.75 1.91 -2.71
CA PHE A 51 15.57 3.02 -1.79
C PHE A 51 16.46 4.21 -2.19
N ASP A 52 15.85 5.24 -2.80
CA ASP A 52 16.53 6.42 -3.34
C ASP A 52 15.92 7.70 -2.75
N GLU A 53 16.78 8.59 -2.23
CA GLU A 53 16.39 9.92 -1.73
C GLU A 53 15.71 10.79 -2.80
N HIS A 54 15.96 10.52 -4.08
CA HIS A 54 15.44 11.25 -5.23
C HIS A 54 14.23 10.56 -5.87
N CYS A 55 13.55 9.65 -5.16
CA CYS A 55 12.36 8.98 -5.69
C CYS A 55 11.18 9.93 -5.99
N ASP A 56 11.24 11.18 -5.51
CA ASP A 56 10.30 12.24 -5.83
C ASP A 56 10.61 12.98 -7.14
N GLN A 57 11.75 12.67 -7.78
CA GLN A 57 12.22 13.27 -9.03
C GLN A 57 12.02 12.32 -10.22
N ASP A 58 12.04 12.87 -11.43
CA ASP A 58 11.91 12.12 -12.69
C ASP A 58 13.20 11.36 -13.08
N SER A 59 14.08 11.07 -12.12
CA SER A 59 15.40 10.44 -12.36
C SER A 59 15.45 8.97 -12.01
N SER A 60 14.36 8.36 -11.53
CA SER A 60 14.36 6.96 -11.12
C SER A 60 14.51 6.02 -12.31
N SER A 61 15.21 4.90 -12.09
CA SER A 61 15.45 3.88 -13.11
C SER A 61 14.13 3.25 -13.58
N THR A 62 13.99 3.11 -14.89
CA THR A 62 12.88 2.40 -15.52
C THR A 62 13.23 0.92 -15.65
N GLY A 63 12.33 0.05 -15.18
CA GLY A 63 12.43 -1.40 -15.32
C GLY A 63 11.21 -1.97 -16.03
N LYS A 64 11.37 -3.10 -16.71
CA LYS A 64 10.22 -3.85 -17.26
C LYS A 64 9.54 -4.63 -16.15
N CYS A 65 8.21 -4.55 -16.10
CA CYS A 65 7.40 -5.42 -15.27
C CYS A 65 7.38 -6.84 -15.83
N GLU A 66 7.22 -7.81 -14.95
CA GLU A 66 7.00 -9.21 -15.29
C GLU A 66 5.59 -9.44 -15.81
N THR A 67 4.63 -8.60 -15.41
CA THR A 67 3.23 -8.66 -15.86
C THR A 67 2.71 -7.33 -16.42
N ASN A 68 1.54 -7.38 -17.06
CA ASN A 68 0.81 -6.22 -17.59
C ASN A 68 -0.25 -5.70 -16.60
N ILE A 69 0.01 -5.73 -15.30
CA ILE A 69 -0.95 -5.21 -14.31
C ILE A 69 -0.96 -3.67 -14.31
N GLY A 70 0.22 -3.06 -14.41
CA GLY A 70 0.36 -1.60 -14.47
C GLY A 70 1.48 -1.06 -13.60
N CYS A 71 1.67 0.24 -13.68
CA CYS A 71 2.58 1.00 -12.83
C CYS A 71 1.82 1.65 -11.67
N PHE A 72 2.48 1.75 -10.53
CA PHE A 72 2.02 2.45 -9.35
C PHE A 72 2.95 3.62 -9.03
N GLU A 73 2.39 4.73 -8.61
CA GLU A 73 3.08 5.79 -7.88
C GLU A 73 2.24 6.26 -6.69
N GLY A 74 2.89 6.63 -5.60
CA GLY A 74 2.22 7.19 -4.44
C GLY A 74 3.09 8.16 -3.67
N ALA A 75 2.46 9.14 -3.03
CA ALA A 75 3.11 10.02 -2.06
C ALA A 75 2.38 9.98 -0.73
N PHE A 76 3.16 9.87 0.34
CA PHE A 76 2.74 9.57 1.70
C PHE A 76 3.34 10.61 2.65
N ALA A 77 2.63 10.94 3.72
CA ALA A 77 3.15 11.75 4.82
C ALA A 77 3.63 10.82 5.93
N ILE A 78 4.93 10.74 6.14
CA ILE A 78 5.58 9.77 7.03
C ILE A 78 6.73 10.47 7.75
N SER A 79 6.82 10.30 9.07
CA SER A 79 7.88 10.88 9.90
C SER A 79 8.23 12.32 9.54
N ASP A 80 7.18 13.16 9.50
CA ASP A 80 7.28 14.60 9.25
C ASP A 80 7.86 14.98 7.87
N GLN A 81 7.87 14.07 6.91
CA GLN A 81 8.29 14.32 5.52
C GLN A 81 7.39 13.63 4.50
N TYR A 82 7.53 14.00 3.23
CA TYR A 82 6.96 13.23 2.15
C TYR A 82 7.83 12.04 1.81
N ALA A 83 7.21 10.87 1.69
CA ALA A 83 7.81 9.68 1.15
C ALA A 83 7.11 9.33 -0.17
N PHE A 84 7.87 8.87 -1.16
CA PHE A 84 7.36 8.50 -2.47
C PHE A 84 7.66 7.03 -2.72
N VAL A 85 6.78 6.36 -3.45
CA VAL A 85 7.04 5.01 -3.95
C VAL A 85 6.54 4.90 -5.38
N ARG A 86 7.32 4.22 -6.22
CA ARG A 86 7.05 3.98 -7.63
C ARG A 86 7.47 2.55 -7.95
N GLY A 87 6.69 1.85 -8.75
CA GLY A 87 7.08 0.50 -9.18
C GLY A 87 6.05 -0.15 -10.08
N CYS A 88 6.38 -1.37 -10.50
CA CYS A 88 5.39 -2.27 -11.07
C CYS A 88 4.41 -2.66 -9.98
N LEU A 89 3.11 -2.57 -10.25
CA LEU A 89 2.09 -2.77 -9.21
C LEU A 89 2.17 -4.18 -8.59
N GLU A 90 2.53 -5.19 -9.38
CA GLU A 90 2.77 -6.57 -8.95
C GLU A 90 3.81 -6.70 -7.82
N GLN A 91 4.81 -5.82 -7.78
CA GLN A 91 5.86 -5.83 -6.74
C GLN A 91 5.29 -5.49 -5.35
N PHE A 92 4.12 -4.87 -5.31
CA PHE A 92 3.48 -4.40 -4.07
C PHE A 92 2.31 -5.27 -3.61
N ILE A 93 1.87 -6.20 -4.45
CA ILE A 93 0.72 -7.08 -4.20
C ILE A 93 1.06 -8.56 -4.36
N ASP A 94 2.35 -8.91 -4.44
CA ASP A 94 2.75 -10.30 -4.61
C ASP A 94 2.17 -11.17 -3.48
N GLY A 95 1.59 -12.32 -3.86
CA GLY A 95 0.80 -13.18 -2.95
C GLY A 95 -0.66 -12.78 -2.76
N TYR A 96 -1.15 -11.70 -3.40
CA TYR A 96 -2.52 -11.19 -3.30
C TYR A 96 -3.24 -11.13 -4.65
N GLU A 97 -3.30 -12.26 -5.35
CA GLU A 97 -3.89 -12.39 -6.70
C GLU A 97 -5.34 -11.88 -6.79
N ASP A 98 -6.14 -12.05 -5.74
CA ASP A 98 -7.54 -11.59 -5.70
C ASP A 98 -7.66 -10.07 -5.84
N LEU A 99 -6.65 -9.33 -5.37
CA LEU A 99 -6.62 -7.88 -5.47
C LEU A 99 -6.43 -7.40 -6.90
N ARG A 100 -5.86 -8.22 -7.80
CA ARG A 100 -5.61 -7.86 -9.21
C ARG A 100 -6.87 -7.48 -9.96
N SER A 101 -7.98 -8.16 -9.66
CA SER A 101 -9.28 -7.91 -10.31
C SER A 101 -9.88 -6.54 -9.98
N ALA A 102 -9.47 -5.93 -8.87
CA ALA A 102 -9.92 -4.62 -8.43
C ALA A 102 -9.05 -3.47 -8.97
N LEU A 103 -7.92 -3.78 -9.63
CA LEU A 103 -6.95 -2.79 -10.06
C LEU A 103 -7.39 -2.24 -11.42
N THR A 104 -7.87 -0.99 -11.37
CA THR A 104 -8.17 -0.20 -12.56
C THR A 104 -7.31 1.05 -12.55
N PRO A 105 -6.98 1.61 -13.74
CA PRO A 105 -6.31 2.90 -13.82
C PRO A 105 -7.10 3.94 -13.02
N SER A 106 -6.42 4.65 -12.13
CA SER A 106 -7.04 5.56 -11.19
C SER A 106 -6.03 6.56 -10.67
N CYS A 107 -6.48 7.72 -10.24
CA CYS A 107 -5.68 8.58 -9.39
C CYS A 107 -6.58 9.16 -8.30
N ASN A 108 -6.18 9.00 -7.04
CA ASN A 108 -6.93 9.47 -5.89
C ASN A 108 -6.01 10.22 -4.93
N TYR A 109 -6.49 11.30 -4.35
CA TYR A 109 -5.75 12.07 -3.35
C TYR A 109 -6.67 12.61 -2.26
N ALA A 110 -6.12 12.82 -1.07
CA ALA A 110 -6.85 13.36 0.07
C ALA A 110 -5.91 14.07 1.05
N LYS A 111 -6.49 14.71 2.06
CA LYS A 111 -5.69 15.23 3.18
C LYS A 111 -5.24 14.09 4.08
N SER A 112 -3.96 14.11 4.44
CA SER A 112 -3.38 13.24 5.45
C SER A 112 -3.72 13.77 6.85
N PRO A 113 -4.00 12.88 7.83
CA PRO A 113 -4.07 13.26 9.23
C PRO A 113 -2.68 13.51 9.85
N LYS A 114 -1.59 13.17 9.15
CA LYS A 114 -0.19 13.38 9.59
C LYS A 114 0.38 14.66 9.01
N SER A 115 1.19 15.38 9.78
CA SER A 115 1.92 16.56 9.31
C SER A 115 3.19 16.22 8.51
N VAL A 116 3.68 17.21 7.77
CA VAL A 116 5.01 17.18 7.12
C VAL A 116 5.70 18.54 7.22
N TYR A 117 7.02 18.54 7.07
CA TYR A 117 7.84 19.72 6.89
C TYR A 117 8.36 19.76 5.46
N VAL A 118 8.04 20.82 4.73
CA VAL A 118 8.56 21.07 3.38
C VAL A 118 9.30 22.39 3.37
N GLN A 119 10.60 22.36 3.03
CA GLN A 119 11.43 23.57 2.98
C GLN A 119 11.34 24.41 4.27
N LYS A 120 11.37 23.76 5.44
CA LYS A 120 11.22 24.36 6.78
C LYS A 120 9.83 24.93 7.10
N LYS A 121 8.83 24.73 6.25
CA LYS A 121 7.42 25.05 6.51
C LYS A 121 6.70 23.81 7.04
N HIS A 122 6.04 23.94 8.18
CA HIS A 122 5.15 22.91 8.74
C HIS A 122 3.80 22.96 8.02
N ILE A 123 3.33 21.79 7.59
CA ILE A 123 2.03 21.58 6.95
C ILE A 123 1.29 20.54 7.79
N GLU A 124 0.26 20.97 8.52
CA GLU A 124 -0.49 20.12 9.45
C GLU A 124 -1.35 19.05 8.76
N SER A 125 -1.86 19.35 7.55
CA SER A 125 -2.72 18.44 6.79
C SER A 125 -2.33 18.45 5.30
N PRO A 126 -1.15 17.88 4.97
CA PRO A 126 -0.67 17.77 3.60
C PRO A 126 -1.60 16.90 2.75
N TYR A 127 -1.58 17.10 1.44
CA TYR A 127 -2.21 16.17 0.52
C TYR A 127 -1.29 14.97 0.27
N VAL A 128 -1.89 13.79 0.24
CA VAL A 128 -1.29 12.49 -0.08
C VAL A 128 -2.19 11.78 -1.09
N GLY A 129 -1.66 10.80 -1.80
CA GLY A 129 -2.38 10.20 -2.91
C GLY A 129 -1.57 9.18 -3.66
N TYR A 130 -2.22 8.55 -4.63
CA TYR A 130 -1.62 7.54 -5.49
C TYR A 130 -2.23 7.57 -6.89
N SER A 131 -1.50 7.01 -7.83
CA SER A 131 -1.94 6.75 -9.19
C SER A 131 -1.59 5.31 -9.60
N ILE A 132 -2.53 4.67 -10.28
CA ILE A 132 -2.35 3.39 -10.99
C ILE A 132 -2.59 3.67 -12.46
N CYS A 133 -1.72 3.14 -13.30
CA CYS A 133 -1.74 3.37 -14.72
C CYS A 133 -1.27 2.14 -15.51
N THR A 134 -1.72 2.01 -16.76
CA THR A 134 -1.45 0.86 -17.64
C THR A 134 -0.79 1.29 -18.97
N THR A 135 0.17 2.20 -18.92
CA THR A 135 1.01 2.60 -20.06
C THR A 135 2.48 2.62 -19.66
N ASP A 136 3.39 2.63 -20.63
CA ASP A 136 4.82 2.72 -20.33
C ASP A 136 5.20 4.07 -19.71
N ASP A 137 6.19 4.01 -18.82
CA ASP A 137 6.80 5.09 -18.05
C ASP A 137 5.81 6.08 -17.47
N CYS A 138 4.77 5.56 -16.82
CA CYS A 138 3.60 6.36 -16.52
C CYS A 138 3.43 6.69 -15.04
N ASN A 139 4.42 6.39 -14.21
CA ASN A 139 4.36 6.58 -12.76
C ASN A 139 5.44 7.55 -12.28
N HIS A 140 5.51 8.73 -12.93
CA HIS A 140 6.49 9.78 -12.64
C HIS A 140 5.85 11.16 -12.40
N PHE A 141 4.53 11.24 -12.25
CA PHE A 141 3.80 12.50 -12.23
C PHE A 141 3.61 13.05 -10.82
N ILE A 142 3.50 12.18 -9.81
CA ILE A 142 3.40 12.64 -8.43
C ILE A 142 4.80 13.11 -7.98
N THR A 143 4.93 14.41 -7.75
CA THR A 143 6.15 15.07 -7.27
C THR A 143 5.90 15.75 -5.93
N ARG A 144 6.96 16.16 -5.25
CA ARG A 144 6.88 16.95 -4.02
C ARG A 144 6.12 18.27 -4.21
N GLU A 145 6.28 18.90 -5.36
CA GLU A 145 5.58 20.15 -5.66
C GLU A 145 4.07 19.91 -5.79
N HIS A 146 3.65 18.87 -6.52
CA HIS A 146 2.24 18.48 -6.62
C HIS A 146 1.64 18.11 -5.26
N ALA A 147 2.39 17.37 -4.43
CA ALA A 147 1.91 16.95 -3.12
C ALA A 147 1.59 18.14 -2.19
N THR A 148 2.30 19.27 -2.36
CA THR A 148 2.05 20.50 -1.58
C THR A 148 0.90 21.36 -2.09
N GLN A 149 0.33 21.04 -3.26
CA GLN A 149 -0.77 21.79 -3.86
C GLN A 149 -2.13 21.17 -3.49
N GLU A 150 -3.18 22.00 -3.42
CA GLU A 150 -4.55 21.54 -3.18
C GLU A 150 -5.15 20.81 -4.38
N VAL A 151 -4.57 21.00 -5.57
CA VAL A 151 -4.99 20.34 -6.80
C VAL A 151 -3.87 19.44 -7.27
N TRP A 152 -4.07 18.13 -7.10
CA TRP A 152 -3.29 17.14 -7.81
C TRP A 152 -3.85 17.11 -9.22
N GLY A 153 -3.04 17.49 -10.22
CA GLY A 153 -3.47 17.66 -11.61
C GLY A 153 -3.88 16.35 -12.30
N GLN A 154 -3.56 16.23 -13.59
CA GLN A 154 -3.73 14.95 -14.30
C GLN A 154 -2.51 14.07 -14.03
N ALA A 155 -2.73 12.84 -13.54
CA ALA A 155 -1.73 11.79 -13.67
C ALA A 155 -1.63 11.43 -15.16
N ASN A 156 -0.44 11.60 -15.72
CA ASN A 156 -0.10 11.16 -17.07
C ASN A 156 -0.80 11.92 -18.20
N GLY A 157 -1.37 13.10 -17.90
CA GLY A 157 -2.17 13.87 -18.87
C GLY A 157 -3.47 13.20 -19.31
N VAL A 158 -3.80 12.01 -18.78
CA VAL A 158 -4.95 11.19 -19.19
C VAL A 158 -5.89 10.91 -18.02
N ILE A 159 -5.35 10.67 -16.81
CA ILE A 159 -6.16 10.32 -15.64
C ILE A 159 -6.31 11.55 -14.75
N THR A 160 -7.52 12.09 -14.67
CA THR A 160 -7.81 13.18 -13.73
C THR A 160 -7.85 12.63 -12.30
N CYS A 161 -7.00 13.17 -11.43
CA CYS A 161 -6.96 12.78 -10.03
C CYS A 161 -8.24 13.21 -9.29
N GLN A 162 -8.83 12.28 -8.55
CA GLN A 162 -10.06 12.51 -7.79
C GLN A 162 -9.72 12.84 -6.34
N ARG A 163 -10.24 13.97 -5.86
CA ARG A 163 -10.16 14.32 -4.45
C ARG A 163 -11.15 13.44 -3.68
N LYS A 164 -10.68 12.84 -2.60
CA LYS A 164 -11.52 12.09 -1.67
C LYS A 164 -11.80 12.93 -0.43
N ASP A 165 -13.07 12.97 -0.05
CA ASP A 165 -13.52 13.66 1.15
C ASP A 165 -13.19 12.85 2.40
N ASN A 166 -12.97 13.57 3.50
CA ASN A 166 -12.70 12.91 4.77
C ASN A 166 -13.97 12.25 5.31
N VAL A 167 -13.84 11.00 5.71
CA VAL A 167 -14.81 10.28 6.51
C VAL A 167 -14.38 10.26 7.97
N ARG A 168 -15.31 9.87 8.85
CA ARG A 168 -15.05 9.65 10.27
C ARG A 168 -14.74 8.18 10.50
N CYS A 169 -13.58 7.86 11.04
CA CYS A 169 -13.18 6.48 11.35
C CYS A 169 -13.05 6.27 12.85
N VAL A 170 -13.17 5.03 13.31
CA VAL A 170 -12.85 4.68 14.71
C VAL A 170 -11.34 4.80 14.87
N GLU A 171 -10.90 5.47 15.94
CA GLU A 171 -9.50 5.57 16.30
C GLU A 171 -9.27 4.87 17.63
N CYS A 172 -8.26 4.02 17.72
CA CYS A 172 -7.83 3.45 18.99
C CYS A 172 -6.49 2.71 18.88
N LYS A 173 -5.89 2.45 20.03
CA LYS A 173 -4.72 1.58 20.17
C LYS A 173 -4.89 0.67 21.37
N TYR A 174 -4.52 -0.59 21.21
CA TYR A 174 -4.42 -1.60 22.25
C TYR A 174 -3.14 -2.42 22.04
N TYR A 175 -2.39 -2.65 23.11
CA TYR A 175 -1.20 -3.48 23.11
C TYR A 175 -1.05 -4.15 24.48
N ASP A 176 -1.00 -5.48 24.51
CA ASP A 176 -0.68 -6.28 25.70
C ASP A 176 -1.41 -5.86 27.00
N GLY A 177 -2.73 -5.66 26.92
CA GLY A 177 -3.53 -5.25 28.06
C GLY A 177 -3.58 -3.73 28.33
N TYR A 178 -2.78 -2.94 27.62
CA TYR A 178 -2.77 -1.47 27.70
C TYR A 178 -3.53 -0.85 26.51
N GLY A 179 -4.22 0.26 26.76
CA GLY A 179 -5.02 0.96 25.76
C GLY A 179 -6.47 0.48 25.66
N HIS A 180 -7.21 0.98 24.69
CA HIS A 180 -8.66 0.75 24.55
C HIS A 180 -9.06 0.62 23.08
N CYS A 181 -9.22 -0.61 22.56
CA CYS A 181 -9.81 -0.89 21.25
C CYS A 181 -11.02 -1.83 21.37
N TRP A 182 -12.00 -1.45 22.20
CA TRP A 182 -13.17 -2.29 22.47
C TRP A 182 -14.32 -1.99 21.50
N TRP A 183 -15.41 -2.74 21.61
CA TRP A 183 -16.58 -2.62 20.73
C TRP A 183 -17.38 -1.33 20.89
N ASP A 184 -17.18 -0.63 21.99
CA ASP A 184 -17.83 0.62 22.38
C ASP A 184 -16.91 1.85 22.25
N THR A 185 -15.72 1.70 21.66
CA THR A 185 -14.79 2.80 21.38
C THR A 185 -15.50 3.95 20.67
N ARG A 186 -15.36 5.16 21.23
CA ARG A 186 -15.94 6.41 20.70
C ARG A 186 -14.89 7.48 20.37
N ASP A 187 -13.63 7.08 20.25
CA ASP A 187 -12.58 7.93 19.73
C ASP A 187 -12.59 7.83 18.20
N TYR A 188 -12.39 8.96 17.54
CA TYR A 188 -12.50 9.04 16.10
C TYR A 188 -11.46 9.99 15.51
N CYS A 189 -10.98 9.62 14.34
CA CYS A 189 -10.15 10.46 13.49
C CYS A 189 -10.91 10.84 12.21
N SER A 190 -10.35 11.79 11.47
CA SER A 190 -10.84 12.22 10.16
C SER A 190 -9.79 11.96 9.09
N GLY A 191 -10.17 11.25 8.03
CA GLY A 191 -9.34 10.97 6.86
C GLY A 191 -10.17 10.30 5.76
N ALA A 192 -9.66 10.19 4.55
CA ALA A 192 -10.43 9.65 3.43
C ALA A 192 -10.78 8.16 3.56
N TYR A 193 -9.96 7.40 4.29
CA TYR A 193 -10.12 5.97 4.46
C TYR A 193 -9.90 5.57 5.92
N CYS A 194 -10.50 4.45 6.32
CA CYS A 194 -10.31 3.89 7.65
C CYS A 194 -9.36 2.71 7.61
N THR A 195 -8.50 2.61 8.62
CA THR A 195 -7.53 1.51 8.76
C THR A 195 -7.81 0.69 10.02
N LYS A 196 -7.50 -0.59 9.93
CA LYS A 196 -7.54 -1.53 11.05
C LYS A 196 -6.36 -2.48 10.94
N ASN A 197 -5.52 -2.53 11.97
CA ASN A 197 -4.42 -3.47 12.07
C ASN A 197 -4.62 -4.30 13.34
N ILE A 198 -4.64 -5.63 13.21
CA ILE A 198 -4.75 -6.57 14.34
C ILE A 198 -3.65 -7.61 14.17
N GLY A 199 -2.92 -7.90 15.24
CA GLY A 199 -1.83 -8.86 15.15
C GLY A 199 -1.20 -9.24 16.48
N SER A 200 -0.03 -9.83 16.38
CA SER A 200 0.86 -10.13 17.49
C SER A 200 2.24 -9.52 17.24
N LEU A 201 2.81 -8.86 18.26
CA LEU A 201 4.17 -8.35 18.25
C LEU A 201 4.91 -9.02 19.42
N ASN A 202 5.89 -9.87 19.07
CA ASN A 202 6.59 -10.75 19.98
C ASN A 202 5.64 -11.61 20.84
N GLY A 203 4.63 -12.19 20.18
CA GLY A 203 3.58 -13.01 20.80
C GLY A 203 2.52 -12.23 21.59
N ARG A 204 2.64 -10.91 21.71
CA ARG A 204 1.67 -10.05 22.43
C ARG A 204 0.67 -9.45 21.46
N ARG A 205 -0.62 -9.60 21.76
CA ARG A 205 -1.70 -9.08 20.92
C ARG A 205 -1.68 -7.55 20.86
N TYR A 206 -1.92 -7.02 19.67
CA TYR A 206 -2.23 -5.61 19.48
C TYR A 206 -3.42 -5.40 18.54
N GLU A 207 -4.03 -4.23 18.66
CA GLU A 207 -5.04 -3.74 17.74
C GLU A 207 -4.91 -2.23 17.61
N ILE A 208 -4.86 -1.74 16.37
CA ILE A 208 -4.75 -0.32 16.04
C ILE A 208 -5.82 0.01 15.01
N ARG A 209 -6.56 1.08 15.25
CA ARG A 209 -7.54 1.62 14.31
C ARG A 209 -7.26 3.08 14.10
N GLY A 210 -7.46 3.55 12.87
CA GLY A 210 -7.26 4.95 12.57
C GLY A 210 -7.72 5.33 11.18
N CYS A 211 -7.10 6.40 10.67
CA CYS A 211 -7.40 7.01 9.40
C CYS A 211 -6.18 6.94 8.49
N SER A 212 -6.46 6.86 7.19
CA SER A 212 -5.47 7.00 6.12
C SER A 212 -5.97 8.03 5.11
N GLY A 213 -5.05 8.79 4.53
CA GLY A 213 -5.34 9.64 3.38
C GLY A 213 -5.44 8.84 2.06
N ILE A 214 -5.07 7.56 2.07
CA ILE A 214 -4.93 6.74 0.87
C ILE A 214 -5.44 5.30 1.06
N ARG A 215 -5.87 4.71 -0.05
CA ARG A 215 -6.22 3.28 -0.20
C ARG A 215 -5.63 2.79 -1.51
N PRO A 216 -4.36 2.35 -1.54
CA PRO A 216 -3.57 2.21 -2.77
C PRO A 216 -4.09 1.17 -3.77
N LEU A 217 -5.03 0.31 -3.40
CA LEU A 217 -5.53 -0.78 -4.26
C LEU A 217 -6.97 -0.59 -4.77
N ASN A 218 -7.51 0.64 -4.73
CA ASN A 218 -8.87 1.02 -5.19
C ASN A 218 -10.07 0.25 -4.64
N ALA A 219 -9.90 -0.83 -3.90
CA ALA A 219 -10.94 -1.60 -3.24
C ALA A 219 -10.71 -1.64 -1.74
N ASP A 220 -11.71 -2.09 -1.00
CA ASP A 220 -11.53 -2.49 0.39
C ASP A 220 -10.77 -3.82 0.41
N TYR A 221 -9.72 -3.89 1.22
CA TYR A 221 -8.87 -5.07 1.28
C TYR A 221 -8.33 -5.28 2.68
N CYS A 222 -7.96 -6.52 2.94
CA CYS A 222 -7.16 -6.93 4.06
C CYS A 222 -6.02 -7.80 3.55
N TYR A 223 -4.85 -7.62 4.12
CA TYR A 223 -3.71 -8.49 3.85
C TYR A 223 -3.04 -8.89 5.15
N THR A 224 -2.43 -10.07 5.15
CA THR A 224 -1.67 -10.60 6.28
C THR A 224 -0.19 -10.30 6.07
N PHE A 225 0.52 -9.95 7.13
CA PHE A 225 1.96 -9.76 7.05
C PHE A 225 2.63 -10.53 8.17
N GLU A 226 3.87 -10.92 7.92
CA GLU A 226 4.81 -11.45 8.90
C GLU A 226 6.14 -10.77 8.60
N ASP A 227 6.65 -10.04 9.59
CA ASP A 227 7.92 -9.33 9.52
C ASP A 227 8.76 -9.69 10.76
N GLN A 228 10.07 -9.68 10.59
CA GLN A 228 11.02 -9.92 11.66
C GLN A 228 12.02 -8.77 11.68
N HIS A 229 11.95 -7.96 12.73
CA HIS A 229 12.89 -6.87 12.94
C HIS A 229 13.98 -7.30 13.91
N ASP A 230 15.22 -7.34 13.42
CA ASP A 230 16.38 -7.56 14.25
C ASP A 230 16.99 -6.21 14.62
N ILE A 231 17.04 -5.91 15.92
CA ILE A 231 17.66 -4.71 16.46
C ILE A 231 18.95 -5.13 17.16
N ASP A 232 20.08 -4.56 16.74
CA ASP A 232 21.32 -4.64 17.52
C ASP A 232 21.28 -3.58 18.61
N PHE A 233 21.09 -4.03 19.85
CA PHE A 233 21.18 -3.18 21.02
C PHE A 233 22.43 -3.52 21.81
N LEU A 234 23.47 -2.70 21.67
CA LEU A 234 24.75 -2.82 22.40
C LEU A 234 25.45 -4.18 22.17
N GLY A 235 25.39 -4.74 20.96
CA GLY A 235 25.98 -6.02 20.61
C GLY A 235 25.10 -7.23 20.93
N ALA A 236 23.89 -7.01 21.44
CA ALA A 236 22.87 -8.04 21.61
C ALA A 236 21.83 -7.91 20.49
N GLN A 237 21.69 -8.97 19.69
CA GLN A 237 20.66 -9.05 18.66
C GLN A 237 19.32 -9.40 19.31
N ILE A 238 18.38 -8.46 19.27
CA ILE A 238 17.01 -8.66 19.73
C ILE A 238 16.13 -8.79 18.50
N SER A 239 15.46 -9.93 18.38
CA SER A 239 14.54 -10.18 17.27
C SER A 239 13.10 -9.98 17.70
N PHE A 240 12.37 -9.15 16.95
CA PHE A 240 10.95 -8.89 17.14
C PHE A 240 10.18 -9.48 15.96
N LYS A 241 9.45 -10.55 16.22
CA LYS A 241 8.47 -11.07 15.26
C LYS A 241 7.19 -10.22 15.33
N ASN A 242 6.75 -9.70 14.20
CA ASN A 242 5.50 -8.97 14.05
C ASN A 242 4.66 -9.66 12.99
N GLU A 243 3.49 -10.15 13.36
CA GLU A 243 2.55 -10.78 12.42
C GLU A 243 1.17 -10.18 12.61
N GLY A 244 0.39 -10.03 11.55
CA GLY A 244 -0.92 -9.42 11.67
C GLY A 244 -1.70 -9.35 10.39
N THR A 245 -2.82 -8.64 10.46
CA THR A 245 -3.70 -8.32 9.34
C THR A 245 -3.93 -6.83 9.31
N GLN A 246 -3.61 -6.20 8.18
CA GLN A 246 -3.91 -4.80 7.91
C GLN A 246 -5.05 -4.71 6.91
N CYS A 247 -6.09 -3.97 7.29
CA CYS A 247 -7.26 -3.69 6.47
C CYS A 247 -7.38 -2.20 6.20
N VAL A 248 -7.82 -1.86 4.99
CA VAL A 248 -8.18 -0.50 4.58
C VAL A 248 -9.56 -0.54 3.95
N CYS A 249 -10.44 0.39 4.36
CA CYS A 249 -11.80 0.46 3.84
C CYS A 249 -12.25 1.91 3.60
N GLU A 250 -13.17 2.09 2.65
CA GLU A 250 -13.86 3.35 2.38
C GLU A 250 -15.21 3.41 3.10
N GLY A 251 -15.60 4.60 3.55
CA GLY A 251 -16.84 4.82 4.28
C GLY A 251 -16.63 5.02 5.79
N GLY A 252 -17.55 5.77 6.40
CA GLY A 252 -17.46 6.12 7.81
C GLY A 252 -17.54 4.91 8.73
N THR A 253 -16.61 4.81 9.68
CA THR A 253 -16.58 3.79 10.74
C THR A 253 -16.52 2.33 10.27
N CYS A 254 -16.14 2.08 9.01
CA CYS A 254 -16.00 0.73 8.44
C CYS A 254 -14.94 -0.12 9.18
N ASN A 255 -14.02 0.53 9.91
CA ASN A 255 -13.01 -0.12 10.76
C ASN A 255 -13.50 -0.46 12.19
N GLY A 256 -14.80 -0.35 12.48
CA GLY A 256 -15.38 -0.63 13.80
C GLY A 256 -15.36 -2.11 14.23
N SER A 257 -15.82 -2.37 15.47
CA SER A 257 -15.91 -3.75 16.02
C SER A 257 -17.30 -4.38 15.85
N ARG A 258 -18.32 -3.62 15.41
CA ARG A 258 -19.72 -4.08 15.43
C ARG A 258 -20.04 -5.02 14.27
N ARG A 259 -20.98 -5.94 14.56
CA ARG A 259 -21.58 -7.05 13.78
C ARG A 259 -21.89 -6.84 12.29
N GLU A 260 -21.72 -5.65 11.71
CA GLU A 260 -21.91 -5.44 10.27
C GLU A 260 -20.70 -5.94 9.44
N SER A 261 -19.56 -6.18 10.09
CA SER A 261 -18.41 -6.90 9.54
C SER A 261 -18.62 -8.42 9.41
N ILE A 262 -19.77 -8.94 9.84
CA ILE A 262 -20.18 -10.32 9.53
C ILE A 262 -20.35 -10.48 8.01
N ASN A 263 -20.75 -9.45 7.26
CA ASN A 263 -20.81 -9.54 5.80
C ASN A 263 -19.41 -9.58 5.16
N PHE A 264 -18.42 -8.92 5.79
CA PHE A 264 -17.04 -8.89 5.31
C PHE A 264 -16.31 -10.23 5.56
N LEU A 265 -16.56 -10.88 6.70
CA LEU A 265 -15.99 -12.21 7.00
C LEU A 265 -16.82 -13.38 6.43
N MET A 266 -18.15 -13.25 6.29
CA MET A 266 -18.98 -14.31 5.69
C MET A 266 -18.76 -14.45 4.17
N GLY A 267 -18.41 -13.37 3.47
CA GLY A 267 -18.03 -13.43 2.05
C GLY A 267 -16.85 -14.37 1.78
N ILE A 268 -15.87 -14.38 2.68
CA ILE A 268 -14.68 -15.25 2.58
C ILE A 268 -15.02 -16.70 2.92
N SER A 269 -15.93 -16.95 3.88
CA SER A 269 -16.32 -18.31 4.25
C SER A 269 -17.21 -19.03 3.21
N MET A 270 -18.04 -18.30 2.44
CA MET A 270 -18.87 -18.92 1.40
C MET A 270 -18.07 -19.33 0.16
N ILE A 271 -17.02 -18.58 -0.18
CA ILE A 271 -16.14 -18.92 -1.32
C ILE A 271 -15.38 -20.22 -1.05
N LEU A 272 -14.88 -20.41 0.18
CA LEU A 272 -14.18 -21.64 0.59
C LEU A 272 -15.10 -22.88 0.64
N LEU A 273 -16.38 -22.70 1.00
CA LEU A 273 -17.38 -23.78 1.01
C LEU A 273 -17.82 -24.20 -0.40
N ILE A 274 -17.93 -23.27 -1.35
CA ILE A 274 -18.28 -23.58 -2.75
C ILE A 274 -17.14 -24.35 -3.43
N SER A 275 -15.88 -24.00 -3.17
CA SER A 275 -14.72 -24.77 -3.67
C SER A 275 -14.63 -26.19 -3.12
N TRP A 276 -15.22 -26.46 -1.94
CA TRP A 276 -15.29 -27.81 -1.36
C TRP A 276 -16.47 -28.65 -1.87
N LEU A 277 -17.51 -28.03 -2.41
CA LEU A 277 -18.70 -28.71 -2.93
C LEU A 277 -18.62 -29.04 -4.43
N VAL A 278 -17.61 -28.50 -5.13
CA VAL A 278 -17.38 -28.70 -6.58
C VAL A 278 -16.21 -29.67 -6.85
N MET A 279 -15.56 -30.19 -5.80
CA MET A 279 -14.68 -31.37 -5.85
C MET A 279 -15.42 -32.62 -5.36
#